data_AF-A0A401GZ18-F1
#
_entry.id   AF-A0A401GZ18-F1
#
_cell.length_a   1.000
_cell.length_b   1.000
_cell.length_c   1.000
_cell.angle_alpha   90.00
_cell.angle_beta   90.00
_cell.angle_gamma   90.00
#
_symmetry.space_group_name_H-M   'P 1'
#
loop_
_entity.id
_entity.type
_entity.pdbx_description
1 polymer ?
#
loop_
_entity_poly.entity_id
_entity_poly.type
_entity_poly.pdbx_seq_one_letter_code
_entity_poly.pdbx_strand_id
1 'polypeptide(L)'
;MAPQRCERSYFDVLPNELLNVIKGNIHKKDLRMHVCFYKSSSRALYGRDDFRKKLCWLNGLGLMPGEIYYCVSWRLIAFECIEEDGFCDHPKCGGRRLEQNGACMDQ
;
A
#
# COMPACT_ATOMS: atom_id res chain seq x y z
N MET A 1 31.81 -5.30 8.15
CA MET A 1 30.56 -4.71 7.61
C MET A 1 30.73 -4.55 6.11
N ALA A 2 30.14 -5.42 5.31
CA ALA A 2 30.13 -5.24 3.86
C ALA A 2 29.20 -4.07 3.51
N PRO A 3 29.54 -3.19 2.56
CA PRO A 3 28.62 -2.16 2.10
C PRO A 3 27.41 -2.84 1.46
N GLN A 4 26.21 -2.60 2.01
CA GLN A 4 24.95 -2.94 1.32
C GLN A 4 24.97 -2.20 -0.02
N ARG A 5 25.12 -2.95 -1.10
CA ARG A 5 24.95 -2.44 -2.45
C ARG A 5 23.50 -1.95 -2.52
N CYS A 6 23.31 -0.64 -2.63
CA CYS A 6 22.01 -0.05 -2.90
C CYS A 6 21.63 -0.48 -4.32
N GLU A 7 21.03 -1.67 -4.46
CA GLU A 7 20.52 -2.15 -5.73
C GLU A 7 19.43 -1.18 -6.17
N ARG A 8 19.72 -0.38 -7.19
CA ARG A 8 18.72 0.46 -7.83
C ARG A 8 17.61 -0.46 -8.29
N SER A 9 16.37 -0.16 -7.89
CA SER A 9 15.24 -0.94 -8.36
C SER A 9 15.12 -0.83 -9.87
N TYR A 10 14.76 -1.92 -10.54
CA TYR A 10 14.48 -1.93 -11.98
C TYR A 10 13.38 -0.91 -12.36
N PHE A 11 12.49 -0.57 -11.44
CA PHE A 11 11.47 0.44 -11.70
C PHE A 11 12.03 1.87 -11.70
N ASP A 12 13.19 2.12 -11.08
CA ASP A 12 13.76 3.47 -11.02
C ASP A 12 14.31 3.96 -12.36
N VAL A 13 14.61 3.04 -13.29
CA VAL A 13 15.04 3.35 -14.65
C VAL A 13 13.88 3.52 -15.63
N LEU A 14 12.64 3.19 -15.24
CA LEU A 14 11.49 3.32 -16.12
C LEU A 14 11.06 4.80 -16.28
N PRO A 15 10.56 5.20 -17.45
CA PRO A 15 9.85 6.46 -17.63
C PRO A 15 8.59 6.54 -16.76
N ASN A 16 8.17 7.75 -16.40
CA ASN A 16 7.00 7.97 -15.56
C ASN A 16 5.70 7.43 -16.20
N GLU A 17 5.64 7.43 -17.53
CA GLU A 17 4.54 6.91 -18.33
C GLU A 17 4.36 5.41 -18.09
N LEU A 18 5.46 4.65 -18.10
CA LEU A 18 5.41 3.21 -17.82
C LEU A 18 5.05 2.93 -16.37
N LEU A 19 5.59 3.71 -15.42
CA LEU A 19 5.20 3.60 -14.01
C LEU A 19 3.71 3.88 -13.81
N ASN A 20 3.15 4.86 -14.52
CA ASN A 20 1.72 5.16 -14.51
C ASN A 20 0.88 4.06 -15.15
N VAL A 21 1.35 3.45 -16.24
CA VAL A 21 0.69 2.29 -16.86
C VAL A 21 0.64 1.11 -15.88
N ILE A 22 1.76 0.78 -15.23
CA ILE A 22 1.82 -0.30 -14.24
C ILE A 22 0.87 0.00 -13.09
N LYS A 23 0.96 1.20 -12.50
CA LYS A 23 0.06 1.66 -11.44
C LYS A 23 -1.41 1.59 -11.85
N GLY A 24 -1.75 1.95 -13.08
CA GLY A 24 -3.11 1.92 -13.62
C GLY A 24 -3.68 0.51 -13.79
N ASN A 25 -2.82 -0.51 -13.87
CA ASN A 25 -3.21 -1.92 -13.91
C ASN A 25 -3.32 -2.56 -12.51
N ILE A 26 -2.84 -1.90 -11.45
CA ILE A 26 -3.06 -2.36 -10.08
C ILE A 26 -4.52 -2.08 -9.70
N HIS A 27 -5.22 -3.09 -9.20
CA HIS A 27 -6.60 -2.92 -8.77
C HIS A 27 -6.68 -1.89 -7.63
N LYS A 28 -7.63 -0.94 -7.70
CA LYS A 28 -7.73 0.21 -6.76
C LYS A 28 -7.88 -0.17 -5.29
N LYS A 29 -8.26 -1.42 -5.00
CA LYS A 29 -8.40 -1.96 -3.64
C LYS A 29 -7.24 -2.84 -3.21
N ASP A 30 -6.32 -3.17 -4.11
CA ASP A 30 -5.19 -4.05 -3.80
C ASP A 30 -4.11 -3.28 -3.04
N LEU A 31 -4.33 -3.15 -1.72
CA LEU A 31 -3.41 -2.45 -0.81
C LEU A 31 -2.01 -3.04 -0.89
N ARG A 32 -1.90 -4.36 -0.98
CA ARG A 32 -0.64 -5.08 -1.04
C ARG A 32 0.16 -4.70 -2.28
N MET A 33 -0.41 -4.86 -3.47
CA MET A 33 0.27 -4.48 -4.72
C MET A 33 0.62 -3.00 -4.75
N HIS A 34 -0.25 -2.13 -4.23
CA HIS A 34 0.04 -0.71 -4.17
C HIS A 34 1.25 -0.40 -3.27
N VAL A 35 1.34 -1.01 -2.10
CA VAL A 35 2.49 -0.87 -1.19
C VAL A 35 3.75 -1.48 -1.78
N CYS A 36 3.68 -2.67 -2.37
CA CYS A 36 4.82 -3.30 -3.05
C CYS A 36 5.36 -2.42 -4.18
N PHE A 37 4.48 -1.88 -5.02
CA PHE A 37 4.88 -0.99 -6.11
C PHE A 37 5.49 0.32 -5.61
N TYR A 38 5.00 0.84 -4.48
CA TYR A 38 5.61 2.00 -3.83
C TYR A 38 7.03 1.69 -3.35
N LYS A 39 7.21 0.56 -2.66
CA LYS A 39 8.54 0.15 -2.17
C LYS A 39 9.51 -0.13 -3.31
N SER A 40 8.99 -0.63 -4.44
CA SER A 40 9.81 -0.90 -5.61
C SER A 40 10.18 0.35 -6.40
N SER A 41 9.59 1.52 -6.17
CA SER A 41 10.15 2.76 -6.74
C SER A 41 9.73 3.99 -5.97
N SER A 42 10.73 4.82 -5.62
CA SER A 42 10.50 6.15 -5.07
C SER A 42 9.72 7.07 -6.02
N ARG A 43 9.68 6.71 -7.31
CA ARG A 43 9.00 7.43 -8.39
C ARG A 43 7.63 6.85 -8.75
N ALA A 44 7.08 5.91 -7.97
CA ALA A 44 5.80 5.24 -8.27
C ALA A 44 4.55 6.17 -8.33
N LEU A 45 4.72 7.50 -8.32
CA LEU A 45 3.71 8.55 -8.53
C LEU A 45 2.39 8.30 -7.80
N TYR A 46 2.42 7.91 -6.53
CA TYR A 46 1.24 7.93 -5.68
C TYR A 46 0.94 9.38 -5.28
N GLY A 47 -0.29 9.83 -5.57
CA GLY A 47 -0.74 11.19 -5.29
C GLY A 47 -0.79 11.52 -3.79
N ARG A 48 -1.42 12.66 -3.45
CA ARG A 48 -1.63 13.14 -2.08
C ARG A 48 -2.26 12.06 -1.17
N ASP A 49 -2.16 12.28 0.14
CA ASP A 49 -2.63 11.33 1.17
C ASP A 49 -4.10 10.88 1.02
N ASP A 50 -4.94 11.65 0.32
CA ASP A 50 -6.32 11.27 0.00
C ASP A 50 -6.43 9.93 -0.72
N PHE A 51 -5.50 9.63 -1.65
CA PHE A 51 -5.49 8.33 -2.34
C PHE A 51 -5.17 7.20 -1.35
N ARG A 52 -4.18 7.41 -0.49
CA ARG A 52 -3.72 6.40 0.48
C ARG A 52 -4.77 6.14 1.54
N LYS A 53 -5.42 7.21 2.03
CA LYS A 53 -6.59 7.12 2.89
C LYS A 53 -7.68 6.29 2.24
N LYS A 54 -8.08 6.62 1.01
CA LYS A 54 -9.13 5.90 0.30
C LYS A 54 -8.76 4.43 0.11
N LEU A 55 -7.50 4.15 -0.19
CA LEU A 55 -6.99 2.79 -0.32
C LEU A 55 -7.07 2.02 1.01
N CYS A 56 -6.61 2.61 2.12
CA CYS A 56 -6.74 2.04 3.46
C CYS A 56 -8.21 1.78 3.82
N TRP A 57 -9.07 2.76 3.61
CA TRP A 57 -10.52 2.67 3.86
C TRP A 57 -11.17 1.52 3.07
N LEU A 58 -10.85 1.38 1.78
CA LEU A 58 -11.36 0.29 0.94
C LEU A 58 -10.88 -1.10 1.37
N ASN A 59 -9.90 -1.18 2.28
CA ASN A 59 -9.43 -2.42 2.91
C ASN A 59 -9.88 -2.54 4.38
N GLY A 60 -10.83 -1.70 4.80
CA GLY A 60 -11.36 -1.63 6.16
C GLY A 60 -10.34 -1.19 7.21
N LEU A 61 -9.30 -0.47 6.80
CA LEU A 61 -8.39 0.21 7.71
C LEU A 61 -8.92 1.62 7.99
N GLY A 62 -9.06 1.95 9.27
CA GLY A 62 -9.59 3.22 9.75
C GLY A 62 -8.77 3.78 10.91
N LEU A 63 -9.35 4.77 11.59
CA LEU A 63 -8.78 5.36 12.79
C LEU A 63 -9.29 4.64 14.03
N MET A 64 -8.43 4.47 15.02
CA MET A 64 -8.80 4.01 16.35
C MET A 64 -9.49 5.13 17.15
N PRO A 65 -10.29 4.80 18.17
CA PRO A 65 -10.91 5.81 19.04
C PRO A 65 -9.86 6.75 19.64
N GLY A 66 -10.01 8.06 19.41
CA GLY A 66 -9.10 9.09 19.90
C GLY A 66 -7.99 9.51 18.92
N GLU A 67 -7.84 8.81 17.79
CA GLU A 67 -6.91 9.25 16.74
C GLU A 67 -7.50 10.40 15.91
N ILE A 68 -6.64 11.39 15.62
CA ILE A 68 -7.03 12.57 14.85
C ILE A 68 -6.60 12.38 13.40
N TYR A 69 -7.55 12.57 12.48
CA TYR A 69 -7.39 12.38 11.04
C TYR A 69 -6.14 13.03 10.42
N TYR A 70 -5.80 14.25 10.84
CA TYR A 70 -4.66 15.00 10.30
C TYR A 70 -3.32 14.66 10.97
N CYS A 71 -3.33 13.84 12.02
CA CYS A 71 -2.15 13.45 12.78
C CYS A 71 -1.63 12.07 12.39
N VAL A 72 -2.38 11.30 11.59
CA VAL A 72 -1.96 9.97 11.15
C VAL A 72 -1.31 9.99 9.78
N SER A 73 -0.35 9.09 9.57
CA SER A 73 0.23 8.84 8.25
C SER A 73 -0.44 7.62 7.62
N TRP A 74 -1.39 7.85 6.71
CA TRP A 74 -2.03 6.75 5.95
C TRP A 74 -1.03 5.91 5.17
N ARG A 75 0.09 6.53 4.75
CA ARG A 75 1.22 5.80 4.17
C ARG A 75 1.83 4.82 5.17
N LEU A 76 2.11 5.27 6.40
CA LEU A 76 2.73 4.42 7.41
C LEU A 76 1.81 3.26 7.78
N ILE A 77 0.52 3.55 8.02
CA ILE A 77 -0.50 2.53 8.32
C ILE A 77 -0.54 1.46 7.22
N ALA A 78 -0.59 1.86 5.94
CA ALA A 78 -0.57 0.93 4.81
C ALA A 78 0.70 0.08 4.78
N PHE A 79 1.85 0.67 5.09
CA PHE A 79 3.14 0.01 5.04
C PHE A 79 3.28 -1.02 6.15
N GLU A 80 3.02 -0.62 7.40
CA GLU A 80 3.07 -1.49 8.57
C GLU A 80 2.11 -2.67 8.40
N CYS A 81 0.87 -2.41 7.96
CA CYS A 81 -0.11 -3.47 7.71
C CYS A 81 0.39 -4.52 6.70
N ILE A 82 1.05 -4.09 5.62
CA ILE A 82 1.56 -5.03 4.61
C ILE A 82 2.87 -5.69 5.03
N GLU A 83 3.72 -5.01 5.83
CA GLU A 83 4.95 -5.58 6.38
C GLU A 83 4.68 -6.69 7.39
N GLU A 84 3.77 -6.44 8.33
CA GLU A 84 3.46 -7.38 9.41
C GLU A 84 2.57 -8.52 8.92
N ASP A 85 1.52 -8.19 8.16
CA ASP A 85 0.43 -9.13 7.87
C ASP A 85 0.21 -9.38 6.38
N GLY A 86 0.68 -8.51 5.48
CA GLY A 86 0.32 -8.53 4.05
C GLY A 86 0.63 -9.82 3.29
N PHE A 87 1.55 -10.63 3.80
CA PHE A 87 1.98 -11.92 3.24
C PHE A 87 1.69 -13.12 4.15
N CYS A 88 0.89 -12.92 5.21
CA CYS A 88 0.45 -13.99 6.08
C CYS A 88 -0.54 -14.90 5.32
N ASP A 89 -0.22 -16.20 5.23
CA ASP A 89 -1.03 -17.20 4.50
C ASP A 89 -2.21 -17.74 5.31
N HIS A 90 -2.28 -17.43 6.60
CA HIS A 90 -3.32 -17.97 7.46
C HIS A 90 -4.69 -17.35 7.10
N PRO A 91 -5.76 -18.17 6.96
CA PRO A 91 -7.02 -17.73 6.33
C PRO A 91 -7.81 -16.66 7.10
N LYS A 92 -7.40 -16.35 8.33
CA LYS A 92 -8.00 -15.31 9.19
C LYS A 92 -7.11 -14.07 9.41
N CYS A 93 -5.90 -14.03 8.84
CA CYS A 93 -4.96 -12.90 8.93
C CYS A 93 -4.69 -12.31 7.54
N GLY A 94 -3.89 -11.25 7.51
CA GLY A 94 -3.19 -10.81 6.32
C GLY A 94 -4.06 -10.41 5.14
N GLY A 95 -3.58 -10.73 3.94
CA GLY A 95 -4.24 -10.36 2.68
C GLY A 95 -5.70 -10.80 2.60
N ARG A 96 -6.01 -12.03 3.05
CA ARG A 96 -7.41 -12.52 3.06
C ARG A 96 -8.29 -11.73 4.01
N ARG A 97 -7.76 -11.30 5.16
CA ARG A 97 -8.52 -10.48 6.11
C ARG A 97 -8.79 -9.09 5.54
N LEU A 98 -7.83 -8.50 4.82
CA LEU A 98 -8.01 -7.21 4.14
C LEU A 98 -9.08 -7.30 3.04
N GLU A 99 -9.07 -8.38 2.24
CA GLU A 99 -10.11 -8.63 1.23
C GLU A 99 -11.51 -8.77 1.86
N GLN A 100 -11.62 -9.53 2.97
CA GLN A 100 -12.88 -9.68 3.72
C GLN A 100 -13.37 -8.34 4.28
N ASN A 101 -12.47 -7.57 4.88
CA ASN A 101 -12.80 -6.25 5.41
C ASN A 101 -13.30 -5.33 4.30
N GLY A 102 -12.60 -5.31 3.16
CA GLY A 102 -12.94 -4.48 2.01
C GLY A 102 -14.29 -4.82 1.38
N ALA A 103 -14.68 -6.10 1.35
CA ALA A 103 -15.99 -6.53 0.87
C ALA A 103 -17.16 -5.90 1.66
N CYS A 104 -16.96 -5.61 2.94
CA CYS A 104 -17.95 -4.91 3.78
C CYS A 104 -17.99 -3.39 3.54
N MET A 105 -17.02 -2.83 2.81
CA MET A 105 -16.90 -1.39 2.54
C MET A 105 -17.45 -0.98 1.16
N ASP A 106 -17.87 -1.96 0.35
CA ASP A 106 -18.48 -1.78 -0.97
C ASP A 106 -20.01 -1.62 -0.94
N GLN A 107 -20.59 -1.54 0.25
CA GLN A 107 -22.00 -1.18 0.49
C GLN A 107 -22.17 0.33 0.65
#